data_AF-A0A379X3R4-F1
#
_entry.id   AF-A0A379X3R4-F1
#
_cell.length_a   1.000
_cell.length_b   1.000
_cell.length_c   1.000
_cell.angle_alpha   90.00
_cell.angle_beta   90.00
_cell.angle_gamma   90.00
#
_symmetry.space_group_name_H-M   'P 1'
#
loop_
_entity.id
_entity.type
_entity.pdbx_description
1 polymer ?
#
loop_
_entity_poly.entity_id
_entity_poly.type
_entity_poly.pdbx_seq_one_letter_code
_entity_poly.pdbx_strand_id
1 'polypeptide(L)' 'MNFLKHTLAFRDADGTTRLEYSDVKITTLPPAKRVYGGEAEAADKKEKANG' A
#
# COMPACT_ATOMS: atom_id res chain seq x y z
N MET A 1 5.14 4.60 13.28
CA MET A 1 4.36 5.22 12.19
C MET A 1 3.25 4.25 11.74
N ASN A 2 2.02 4.72 11.55
CA ASN A 2 0.90 3.93 11.00
C ASN A 2 0.47 4.55 9.66
N PHE A 3 0.45 3.74 8.60
CA PHE A 3 0.16 4.20 7.23
C PHE A 3 -1.11 3.59 6.63
N LEU A 4 -1.88 2.81 7.41
CA LEU A 4 -3.12 2.21 6.95
C LEU A 4 -4.25 3.24 6.97
N LYS A 5 -4.14 4.25 6.11
CA LYS A 5 -5.05 5.39 5.95
C LYS A 5 -5.15 5.75 4.47
N HIS A 6 -6.25 6.35 4.06
CA HIS A 6 -6.35 7.03 2.77
C HIS A 6 -5.78 8.44 2.89
N THR A 7 -4.84 8.79 2.02
CA THR A 7 -4.39 10.18 1.85
C THR A 7 -5.42 10.93 1.00
N LEU A 8 -5.94 12.03 1.52
CA LEU A 8 -6.85 12.93 0.84
C LEU A 8 -6.10 14.23 0.55
N ALA A 9 -6.02 14.61 -0.73
CA ALA A 9 -5.36 15.84 -1.15
C ALA A 9 -6.40 16.84 -1.64
N PHE A 10 -6.43 18.02 -1.03
CA PHE A 10 -7.34 19.11 -1.39
C PHE A 10 -6.55 20.28 -1.95
N ARG A 11 -7.01 20.83 -3.07
CA ARG A 11 -6.49 22.09 -3.62
C ARG A 11 -7.27 23.23 -2.99
N ASP A 12 -6.57 24.16 -2.35
CA ASP A 12 -7.16 25.36 -1.77
C ASP A 12 -7.25 26.50 -2.81
N ALA A 13 -8.03 27.54 -2.49
CA ALA A 13 -8.23 28.70 -3.37
C ALA A 13 -6.91 29.45 -3.62
N ASP A 14 -6.02 29.50 -2.61
CA ASP A 14 -4.68 30.07 -2.72
C ASP A 14 -3.70 29.19 -3.51
N GLY A 15 -4.17 28.09 -4.09
CA GLY A 15 -3.36 27.17 -4.89
C GLY A 15 -2.49 26.22 -4.07
N THR A 16 -2.51 26.32 -2.74
CA THR A 16 -1.82 25.39 -1.85
C THR A 16 -2.52 24.02 -1.83
N THR A 17 -1.80 22.97 -1.42
CA THR A 17 -2.37 21.62 -1.29
C THR A 17 -2.36 21.19 0.17
N ARG A 18 -3.54 20.92 0.73
CA ARG A 18 -3.69 20.36 2.07
C ARG A 18 -3.82 18.85 1.97
N LEU A 19 -3.07 18.14 2.80
CA LEU A 19 -3.18 16.70 2.96
C LEU A 19 -3.93 16.38 4.25
N GLU A 20 -4.92 15.52 4.15
CA GLU A 20 -5.67 14.95 5.26
C GLU A 20 -5.60 13.43 5.18
N TYR A 21 -5.86 12.74 6.29
CA TYR A 21 -5.82 11.28 6.35
C TYR A 21 -7.13 10.74 6.89
N SER A 22 -7.73 9.79 6.17
CA SER A 22 -8.96 9.11 6.59
C SER A 22 -8.70 7.63 6.89
N ASP A 23 -9.44 7.08 7.84
CA ASP A 23 -9.35 5.69 8.26
C ASP A 23 -9.74 4.70 7.17
N VAL A 24 -8.94 3.64 7.00
CA VAL A 24 -9.35 2.49 6.17
C VAL A 24 -10.33 1.66 6.97
N LYS A 25 -11.57 1.54 6.49
CA LYS A 25 -12.58 0.65 7.06
C LYS A 25 -12.50 -0.72 6.41
N ILE A 26 -11.97 -1.70 7.14
CA ILE A 26 -11.89 -3.09 6.70
C ILE A 26 -13.21 -3.79 7.00
N THR A 27 -13.85 -4.36 5.99
CA THR A 27 -15.20 -4.96 6.11
C THR A 27 -15.24 -6.48 5.94
N THR A 28 -14.21 -7.09 5.33
CA THR A 28 -14.22 -8.52 4.99
C THR A 28 -12.96 -9.24 5.42
N LEU A 29 -11.78 -8.85 4.91
CA LEU A 29 -10.53 -9.57 5.15
C LEU A 29 -9.52 -8.69 5.88
N PRO A 30 -8.87 -9.18 6.94
CA PRO A 30 -7.84 -8.43 7.65
C PRO A 30 -6.60 -8.17 6.76
N PRO A 31 -5.75 -7.19 7.11
CA PRO A 31 -4.51 -6.94 6.38
C PRO A 31 -3.63 -8.18 6.40
N ALA A 32 -3.15 -8.56 5.22
CA ALA A 32 -2.26 -9.70 5.04
C ALA A 32 -1.13 -9.36 4.08
N LYS A 33 -0.16 -10.26 4.01
CA LYS A 33 0.97 -10.14 3.11
C LYS A 33 0.50 -10.20 1.65
N ARG A 34 1.05 -9.33 0.81
CA ARG A 34 0.80 -9.37 -0.64
C ARG A 34 1.70 -10.44 -1.25
N VAL A 35 1.11 -11.43 -1.91
CA VAL A 35 1.80 -12.56 -2.56
C VAL A 35 2.36 -12.22 -3.95
N TYR A 36 2.56 -10.93 -4.25
CA TYR A 36 3.07 -10.43 -5.52
C TYR A 36 4.03 -9.25 -5.29
N GLY A 37 4.96 -9.05 -6.23
CA GLY A 37 6.08 -8.09 -6.09
C GLY A 37 7.36 -8.78 -5.63
N GLY A 38 8.17 -8.13 -4.79
CA GLY A 38 9.52 -8.59 -4.40
C GLY A 38 9.62 -10.02 -3.84
N GLU A 39 8.51 -10.58 -3.36
CA GLU A 39 8.45 -11.96 -2.89
C GLU A 39 8.16 -12.98 -4.00
N ALA A 40 7.40 -12.60 -5.03
CA ALA A 40 7.26 -13.38 -6.25
C ALA A 40 8.56 -13.37 -7.05
N GLU A 41 9.29 -12.25 -7.05
CA GLU A 41 10.64 -12.15 -7.63
C GLU A 41 11.66 -13.03 -6.86
N ALA A 42 11.55 -13.10 -5.53
CA ALA A 42 12.38 -13.99 -4.71
C ALA A 42 12.00 -15.48 -4.86
N ALA A 43 10.73 -15.79 -5.09
CA ALA A 43 10.24 -17.13 -5.37
C ALA A 43 10.69 -17.62 -6.76
N ASP A 44 10.54 -16.81 -7.81
CA ASP A 44 11.08 -17.08 -9.15
C ASP A 44 12.60 -17.31 -9.11
N LYS A 45 13.32 -16.46 -8.36
CA LYS A 45 14.77 -16.61 -8.21
C LYS A 45 15.18 -17.88 -7.47
N LYS A 46 14.40 -18.31 -6.46
CA LYS A 46 14.64 -19.59 -5.76
C LYS A 46 14.31 -20.80 -6.63
N GLU A 47 13.24 -20.72 -7.42
CA GLU A 47 12.84 -21.78 -8.34
C GLU A 47 13.86 -21.96 -9.47
N LYS A 48 14.36 -20.86 -10.05
CA LYS A 48 15.43 -20.89 -11.08
C LYS A 48 16.82 -21.28 -10.55
N ALA A 49 17.08 -21.12 -9.25
CA ALA A 49 18.36 -21.51 -8.66
C ALA A 49 18.42 -22.99 -8.22
N ASN A 50 17.26 -23.66 -8.18
CA ASN A 50 17.12 -25.07 -7.80
C ASN A 50 16.82 -25.98 -9.02
N GLY A 51 16.87 -25.42 -10.24
CA GLY A 51 16.73 -26.13 -11.51
C GLY A 51 18.05 -26.25 -12.25
#